data_AF-A0A6A5S6S0-F1
#
_entry.id   AF-A0A6A5S6S0-F1
#
_cell.length_a   1.000
_cell.length_b   1.000
_cell.length_c   1.000
_cell.angle_alpha   90.00
_cell.angle_beta   90.00
_cell.angle_gamma   90.00
#
_symmetry.space_group_name_H-M   'P 1'
#
loop_
_entity.id
_entity.type
_entity.pdbx_description
1 polymer ?
#
loop_
_entity_poly.entity_id
_entity_poly.type
_entity_poly.pdbx_seq_one_letter_code
_entity_poly.pdbx_strand_id
1 'polypeptide(L)'
;MGHTNDDTVMYYISGIVGVDSQSMVHGRDQRLELIEENTSMMAKRNLLAPQPPGSHLTDRPSMVEANAMEKPFIVVTIPERTPSQQYALQRQSRAVAYRKQREEFFESNGEAGKTRPVAANPLRSPSRYLQALWKFEPERKAIAELLYSHDNTDDMTTKVDVSLHDILAPMVKLAFPQKKRYAYKSAEPTEDSRCGVCKYQFTKNHWKCVFPLCCMDASNSYRSRPDRMNNHLLQCARKQRIKEARQHMTNQFNYVHKCAWHDCRFVFRNKLCGTNSHRVTKHLTEMRSHHCLWGSCSQAFESHEKLAHHVSDKHRVPNEWTLLTKMHYCFEHDEWCRSDQQWIQHIELRHWPSLNDFCGIIRLGGAVVVAAHCLLCLGESNAPLETRFAQFNNVFDLHAHMKKHLARLDAPLSVCPHPHCDDLLNSEEMFWSHAELVHGMPPFGTRRTTGKRKTPGEAENMENMDDVDDTDNMTQMAEGMEECDKGST
;
A
#
# COMPACT_ATOMS: atom_id res chain seq x y z
N MET A 1 24.20 -3.74 -19.54
CA MET A 1 23.85 -2.31 -19.69
C MET A 1 23.92 -1.82 -21.15
N GLY A 2 23.90 -2.72 -22.15
CA GLY A 2 23.78 -2.30 -23.55
C GLY A 2 25.02 -1.62 -24.15
N HIS A 3 26.21 -1.79 -23.57
CA HIS A 3 27.45 -1.27 -24.14
C HIS A 3 28.03 -2.27 -25.14
N THR A 4 28.66 -1.72 -26.18
CA THR A 4 29.26 -2.46 -27.29
C THR A 4 30.61 -3.10 -26.95
N ASN A 5 31.19 -2.83 -25.78
CA ASN A 5 32.48 -3.40 -25.38
C ASN A 5 32.51 -3.75 -23.88
N ASP A 6 33.33 -4.73 -23.50
CA ASP A 6 33.42 -5.28 -22.13
C ASP A 6 34.30 -4.42 -21.21
N ASP A 7 35.26 -3.66 -21.75
CA ASP A 7 36.09 -2.71 -21.00
C ASP A 7 35.25 -1.62 -20.30
N THR A 8 34.05 -1.36 -20.81
CA THR A 8 33.13 -0.35 -20.31
C THR A 8 32.57 -0.69 -18.92
N VAL A 9 32.57 -1.97 -18.51
CA VAL A 9 32.12 -2.41 -17.18
C VAL A 9 33.04 -1.91 -16.05
N MET A 10 34.35 -1.78 -16.30
CA MET A 10 35.31 -1.35 -15.29
C MET A 10 35.13 0.11 -14.86
N TYR A 11 34.50 0.94 -15.71
CA TYR A 11 34.21 2.34 -15.41
C TYR A 11 32.96 2.57 -14.54
N TYR A 12 32.09 1.55 -14.41
CA TYR A 12 30.86 1.63 -13.62
C TYR A 12 31.06 1.36 -12.12
N ILE A 13 32.23 0.85 -11.71
CA ILE A 13 32.57 0.66 -10.31
C ILE A 13 32.95 2.03 -9.71
N SER A 14 31.93 2.80 -9.31
CA SER A 14 31.99 3.89 -8.32
C SER A 14 33.14 4.90 -8.42
N GLY A 15 33.56 5.29 -9.64
CA GLY A 15 34.74 6.14 -9.81
C GLY A 15 34.45 7.63 -10.02
N ILE A 16 33.61 8.01 -10.98
CA ILE A 16 33.85 9.29 -11.69
C ILE A 16 33.24 10.51 -11.01
N VAL A 17 31.99 10.43 -10.51
CA VAL A 17 31.39 11.53 -9.74
C VAL A 17 32.21 11.77 -8.45
N GLY A 18 32.74 10.72 -7.84
CA GLY A 18 33.63 10.82 -6.68
C GLY A 18 34.99 11.43 -7.01
N VAL A 19 35.62 10.99 -8.10
CA VAL A 19 36.95 11.47 -8.54
C VAL A 19 36.93 12.93 -9.01
N ASP A 20 35.88 13.36 -9.70
CA ASP A 20 35.75 14.74 -10.16
C ASP A 20 35.40 15.69 -9.01
N SER A 21 34.47 15.29 -8.13
CA SER A 21 34.17 16.03 -6.90
C SER A 21 35.40 16.15 -5.99
N GLN A 22 36.20 15.08 -5.85
CA GLN A 22 37.46 15.12 -5.10
C GLN A 22 38.50 16.02 -5.77
N SER A 23 38.58 16.03 -7.10
CA SER A 23 39.50 16.91 -7.83
C SER A 23 39.16 18.38 -7.61
N MET A 24 37.87 18.74 -7.70
CA MET A 24 37.40 20.09 -7.37
C MET A 24 37.66 20.47 -5.91
N VAL A 25 37.37 19.57 -4.96
CA VAL A 25 37.60 19.80 -3.52
C VAL A 25 39.09 20.00 -3.19
N HIS A 26 39.98 19.36 -3.96
CA HIS A 26 41.43 19.48 -3.79
C HIS A 26 42.08 20.53 -4.71
N GLY A 27 41.30 21.36 -5.42
CA GLY A 27 41.81 22.41 -6.31
C GLY A 27 42.61 21.88 -7.51
N ARG A 28 42.30 20.66 -7.96
CA ARG A 28 42.89 20.04 -9.15
C ARG A 28 41.96 20.24 -10.34
N ASP A 29 42.55 20.30 -11.54
CA ASP A 29 41.79 20.41 -12.78
C ASP A 29 40.88 19.19 -12.97
N GLN A 30 39.65 19.45 -13.42
CA GLN A 30 38.69 18.42 -13.77
C GLN A 30 39.19 17.61 -14.95
N ARG A 31 38.96 16.30 -14.91
CA ARG A 31 39.35 15.41 -16.03
C ARG A 31 38.26 15.42 -17.10
N LEU A 32 38.18 16.53 -17.85
CA LEU A 32 37.12 16.79 -18.84
C LEU A 32 37.02 15.69 -19.92
N GLU A 33 38.13 15.12 -20.36
CA GLU A 33 38.13 14.02 -21.35
C GLU A 33 37.33 12.80 -20.88
N LEU A 34 37.44 12.45 -19.58
CA LEU A 34 36.68 11.35 -18.97
C LEU A 34 35.18 11.66 -18.87
N ILE A 35 34.82 12.94 -18.69
CA ILE A 35 33.44 13.41 -18.64
C ILE A 35 32.81 13.38 -20.04
N GLU A 36 33.54 13.84 -21.05
CA GLU A 36 33.08 13.83 -22.44
C GLU A 36 32.93 12.40 -22.99
N GLU A 37 33.87 11.51 -22.66
CA GLU A 37 33.79 10.10 -23.04
C GLU A 37 32.60 9.40 -22.39
N ASN A 38 32.32 9.66 -21.11
CA ASN A 38 31.12 9.13 -20.43
C ASN A 38 29.81 9.68 -21.02
N THR A 39 29.78 10.99 -21.30
CA THR A 39 28.64 11.65 -21.93
C THR A 39 28.35 11.04 -23.31
N SER A 40 29.40 10.77 -24.09
CA SER A 40 29.34 10.08 -25.37
C SER A 40 28.81 8.65 -25.24
N MET A 41 29.19 7.93 -24.18
CA MET A 41 28.69 6.57 -23.90
C MET A 41 27.20 6.55 -23.49
N MET A 42 26.71 7.55 -22.75
CA MET A 42 25.28 7.69 -22.47
C MET A 42 24.48 8.02 -23.73
N ALA A 43 25.02 8.86 -24.62
CA ALA A 43 24.41 9.17 -25.91
C ALA A 43 24.37 7.97 -26.87
N LYS A 44 25.35 7.05 -26.76
CA LYS A 44 25.44 5.82 -27.56
C LYS A 44 24.75 4.60 -26.93
N ARG A 45 24.03 4.79 -25.81
CA ARG A 45 23.32 3.70 -25.14
C ARG A 45 22.16 3.20 -26.00
N ASN A 46 22.26 1.98 -26.51
CA ASN A 46 21.17 1.36 -27.25
C ASN A 46 20.07 0.91 -26.26
N LEU A 47 18.97 1.67 -26.19
CA LEU A 47 17.82 1.37 -25.33
C LEU A 47 17.07 0.09 -25.74
N LEU A 48 17.32 -0.42 -26.95
CA LEU A 48 16.76 -1.68 -27.44
C LEU A 48 17.60 -2.91 -27.04
N ALA A 49 18.78 -2.71 -26.45
CA ALA A 49 19.59 -3.82 -25.96
C ALA A 49 18.82 -4.58 -24.86
N PRO A 50 18.85 -5.93 -24.87
CA PRO A 50 18.24 -6.74 -23.82
C PRO A 50 18.67 -6.23 -22.45
N GLN A 51 17.70 -6.03 -21.55
CA GLN A 51 17.94 -5.60 -20.18
C GLN A 51 17.85 -6.78 -19.22
N PRO A 52 18.59 -6.76 -18.09
CA PRO A 52 18.57 -7.87 -17.16
C PRO A 52 17.17 -8.05 -16.56
N PRO A 53 16.75 -9.28 -16.22
CA PRO A 53 15.46 -9.55 -15.60
C PRO A 53 15.25 -8.67 -14.34
N GLY A 54 14.10 -7.99 -14.26
CA GLY A 54 13.73 -7.12 -13.13
C GLY A 54 14.28 -5.68 -13.17
N SER A 55 14.90 -5.25 -14.28
CA SER A 55 15.49 -3.89 -14.40
C SER A 55 14.56 -2.81 -14.95
N HIS A 56 13.34 -3.16 -15.37
CA HIS A 56 12.34 -2.21 -15.84
C HIS A 56 11.49 -1.72 -14.66
N LEU A 57 11.56 -0.42 -14.37
CA LEU A 57 10.79 0.22 -13.28
C LEU A 57 9.41 0.73 -13.71
N THR A 58 9.13 0.81 -15.02
CA THR A 58 7.82 1.13 -15.61
C THR A 58 7.70 0.60 -17.05
N ASP A 59 6.45 0.35 -17.45
CA ASP A 59 5.89 -0.03 -18.76
C ASP A 59 6.30 -1.37 -19.37
N ARG A 60 5.29 -2.26 -19.49
CA ARG A 60 5.23 -3.25 -20.56
C ARG A 60 3.84 -3.18 -21.24
N PRO A 61 3.76 -2.98 -22.56
CA PRO A 61 2.65 -3.51 -23.34
C PRO A 61 2.76 -5.04 -23.37
N SER A 62 1.63 -5.71 -23.17
CA SER A 62 1.43 -7.17 -23.17
C SER A 62 2.26 -7.91 -24.23
N MET A 63 3.07 -8.89 -23.81
CA MET A 63 3.79 -9.79 -24.71
C MET A 63 3.02 -11.11 -24.86
N VAL A 64 2.11 -11.15 -25.83
CA VAL A 64 1.33 -12.35 -26.19
C VAL A 64 2.12 -13.33 -27.10
N GLU A 65 3.28 -12.96 -27.65
CA GLU A 65 3.88 -13.73 -28.76
C GLU A 65 5.06 -14.66 -28.42
N ALA A 66 5.45 -14.85 -27.16
CA ALA A 66 6.62 -15.69 -26.84
C ALA A 66 6.31 -17.18 -26.52
N ASN A 67 5.05 -17.60 -26.56
CA ASN A 67 4.64 -18.98 -26.19
C ASN A 67 4.73 -20.01 -27.33
N ALA A 68 5.55 -19.77 -28.35
CA ALA A 68 5.68 -20.67 -29.49
C ALA A 68 7.07 -21.32 -29.56
N MET A 69 7.50 -22.03 -28.51
CA MET A 69 8.49 -23.13 -28.62
C MET A 69 8.75 -23.80 -27.26
N GLU A 70 7.87 -24.70 -26.84
CA GLU A 70 8.22 -25.71 -25.84
C GLU A 70 8.31 -27.09 -26.52
N LYS A 71 9.55 -27.61 -26.61
CA LYS A 71 9.80 -29.03 -26.89
C LYS A 71 9.72 -29.80 -25.57
N PRO A 72 9.12 -31.01 -25.55
CA PRO A 72 8.97 -31.79 -24.33
C PRO A 72 10.34 -32.26 -23.83
N PHE A 73 10.69 -31.89 -22.60
CA PHE A 73 11.93 -32.33 -21.94
C PHE A 73 11.71 -33.67 -21.24
N ILE A 74 12.65 -34.59 -21.43
CA ILE A 74 12.70 -35.91 -20.79
C ILE A 74 12.95 -35.73 -19.29
N VAL A 75 12.06 -36.29 -18.47
CA VAL A 75 12.15 -36.28 -17.01
C VAL A 75 13.32 -37.16 -16.58
N VAL A 76 14.44 -36.52 -16.22
CA VAL A 76 15.54 -37.15 -15.48
C VAL A 76 15.30 -36.85 -14.00
N THR A 77 15.10 -37.89 -13.20
CA THR A 77 14.93 -37.83 -11.75
C THR A 77 16.23 -37.34 -11.10
N ILE A 78 16.25 -36.07 -10.67
CA ILE A 78 17.37 -35.45 -9.94
C ILE A 78 16.98 -35.41 -8.44
N PRO A 79 17.92 -35.59 -7.48
CA PRO A 79 17.62 -35.63 -6.05
C PRO A 79 16.89 -34.36 -5.58
N GLU A 80 16.02 -34.51 -4.57
CA GLU A 80 15.20 -33.45 -3.97
C GLU A 80 16.04 -32.20 -3.63
N ARG A 81 15.96 -31.19 -4.50
CA ARG A 81 16.54 -29.87 -4.26
C ARG A 81 15.58 -29.08 -3.39
N THR A 82 16.11 -28.30 -2.45
CA THR A 82 15.25 -27.43 -1.63
C THR A 82 14.61 -26.35 -2.51
N PRO A 83 13.41 -25.85 -2.19
CA PRO A 83 12.74 -24.81 -2.98
C PRO A 83 13.59 -23.55 -3.18
N SER A 84 14.35 -23.13 -2.17
CA SER A 84 15.34 -22.05 -2.29
C SER A 84 16.42 -22.32 -3.35
N GLN A 85 16.91 -23.57 -3.45
CA GLN A 85 17.85 -23.97 -4.49
C GLN A 85 17.19 -23.99 -5.88
N GLN A 86 15.93 -24.41 -5.99
CA GLN A 86 15.19 -24.35 -7.24
C GLN A 86 14.98 -22.90 -7.72
N TYR A 87 14.65 -21.98 -6.82
CA TYR A 87 14.55 -20.56 -7.15
C TYR A 87 15.90 -19.96 -7.56
N ALA A 88 16.98 -20.32 -6.86
CA ALA A 88 18.33 -19.91 -7.24
C ALA A 88 18.69 -20.38 -8.66
N LEU A 89 18.31 -21.62 -9.01
CA LEU A 89 18.50 -22.18 -10.35
C LEU A 89 17.63 -21.50 -11.40
N GLN A 90 16.37 -21.16 -11.11
CA GLN A 90 15.52 -20.39 -12.02
C GLN A 90 16.05 -18.96 -12.23
N ARG A 91 16.60 -18.32 -11.19
CA ARG A 91 17.31 -17.04 -11.36
C ARG A 91 18.56 -17.22 -12.23
N GLN A 92 19.30 -18.29 -12.03
CA GLN A 92 20.49 -18.60 -12.84
C GLN A 92 20.10 -18.88 -14.29
N SER A 93 19.03 -19.63 -14.56
CA SER A 93 18.55 -19.89 -15.92
C SER A 93 18.05 -18.62 -16.60
N ARG A 94 17.33 -17.74 -15.89
CA ARG A 94 16.96 -16.40 -16.39
C ARG A 94 18.20 -15.55 -16.70
N ALA A 95 19.23 -15.60 -15.86
CA ALA A 95 20.49 -14.91 -16.10
C ALA A 95 21.28 -15.49 -17.29
N VAL A 96 21.18 -16.79 -17.56
CA VAL A 96 21.77 -17.46 -18.73
C VAL A 96 20.98 -17.12 -20.01
N ALA A 97 19.65 -17.20 -19.97
CA ALA A 97 18.78 -16.83 -21.09
C ALA A 97 18.97 -15.35 -21.48
N TYR A 98 19.09 -14.47 -20.48
CA TYR A 98 19.44 -13.07 -20.69
C TYR A 98 20.82 -12.90 -21.34
N ARG A 99 21.85 -13.63 -20.87
CA ARG A 99 23.18 -13.61 -21.50
C ARG A 99 23.12 -14.04 -22.96
N LYS A 100 22.40 -15.11 -23.26
CA LYS A 100 22.20 -15.62 -24.61
C LYS A 100 21.48 -14.60 -25.52
N GLN A 101 20.35 -14.04 -25.07
CA GLN A 101 19.65 -12.99 -25.82
C GLN A 101 20.54 -11.76 -26.07
N ARG A 102 21.38 -11.42 -25.09
CA ARG A 102 22.32 -10.31 -25.20
C ARG A 102 23.43 -10.62 -26.22
N GLU A 103 24.01 -11.82 -26.19
CA GLU A 103 24.98 -12.29 -27.18
C GLU A 103 24.38 -12.26 -28.59
N GLU A 104 23.18 -12.84 -28.78
CA GLU A 104 22.44 -12.82 -30.04
C GLU A 104 22.15 -11.40 -30.55
N PHE A 105 21.83 -10.46 -29.65
CA PHE A 105 21.60 -9.05 -29.99
C PHE A 105 22.87 -8.34 -30.51
N PHE A 106 24.04 -8.67 -29.95
CA PHE A 106 25.30 -8.05 -30.37
C PHE A 106 25.98 -8.78 -31.55
N GLU A 107 25.75 -10.08 -31.71
CA GLU A 107 26.27 -10.88 -32.83
C GLU A 107 25.49 -10.68 -34.14
N SER A 108 24.21 -10.29 -34.08
CA SER A 108 23.33 -10.19 -35.24
C SER A 108 23.55 -8.97 -36.16
N ASN A 109 24.63 -8.20 -35.99
CA ASN A 109 25.10 -7.14 -36.90
C ASN A 109 24.00 -6.40 -37.70
N GLY A 110 23.07 -5.76 -36.99
CA GLY A 110 22.33 -4.60 -37.50
C GLY A 110 21.09 -4.81 -38.38
N GLU A 111 20.54 -6.03 -38.58
CA GLU A 111 19.36 -6.19 -39.45
C GLU A 111 17.98 -6.18 -38.75
N ALA A 112 17.91 -6.14 -37.42
CA ALA A 112 16.63 -6.06 -36.70
C ALA A 112 16.41 -4.69 -36.06
N GLY A 113 16.05 -3.70 -36.88
CA GLY A 113 15.80 -2.34 -36.40
C GLY A 113 14.69 -1.62 -37.15
N LYS A 114 13.45 -2.15 -37.14
CA LYS A 114 12.28 -1.28 -37.34
C LYS A 114 12.34 -0.23 -36.24
N THR A 115 12.71 0.99 -36.60
CA THR A 115 12.68 2.19 -35.76
C THR A 115 11.24 2.37 -35.28
N ARG A 116 10.94 1.78 -34.12
CA ARG A 116 9.76 2.14 -33.35
C ARG A 116 9.96 3.61 -32.98
N PRO A 117 8.98 4.50 -33.22
CA PRO A 117 9.12 5.90 -32.91
C PRO A 117 9.53 6.00 -31.44
N VAL A 118 10.59 6.77 -31.18
CA VAL A 118 11.03 7.14 -29.83
C VAL A 118 9.85 7.87 -29.22
N ALA A 119 8.97 7.11 -28.55
CA ALA A 119 7.95 7.69 -27.71
C ALA A 119 8.70 8.57 -26.72
N ALA A 120 8.35 9.86 -26.70
CA ALA A 120 8.90 10.81 -25.75
C ALA A 120 8.94 10.12 -24.39
N ASN A 121 10.16 9.95 -23.83
CA ASN A 121 10.32 9.27 -22.56
C ASN A 121 9.34 9.93 -21.58
N PRO A 122 8.33 9.21 -21.07
CA PRO A 122 7.36 9.81 -20.18
C PRO A 122 8.15 10.44 -19.04
N LEU A 123 7.89 11.73 -18.81
CA LEU A 123 8.49 12.49 -17.73
C LEU A 123 8.46 11.62 -16.47
N ARG A 124 9.65 11.37 -15.90
CA ARG A 124 9.79 10.49 -14.73
C ARG A 124 9.08 11.15 -13.55
N SER A 125 7.81 10.82 -13.36
CA SER A 125 7.08 11.26 -12.18
C SER A 125 7.60 10.51 -10.94
N PRO A 126 7.65 11.17 -9.77
CA PRO A 126 7.98 10.51 -8.51
C PRO A 126 7.05 9.32 -8.25
N SER A 127 7.59 8.20 -7.77
CA SER A 127 6.76 7.04 -7.44
C SER A 127 5.75 7.38 -6.34
N ARG A 128 4.60 6.69 -6.35
CA ARG A 128 3.54 6.77 -5.34
C ARG A 128 4.07 6.74 -3.90
N TYR A 129 5.04 5.86 -3.61
CA TYR A 129 5.61 5.73 -2.27
C TYR A 129 6.54 6.86 -1.88
N LEU A 130 7.30 7.38 -2.84
CA LEU A 130 8.14 8.55 -2.60
C LEU A 130 7.25 9.77 -2.30
N GLN A 131 6.15 9.94 -3.03
CA GLN A 131 5.15 10.96 -2.74
C GLN A 131 4.54 10.79 -1.35
N ALA A 132 4.21 9.55 -0.95
CA ALA A 132 3.73 9.26 0.40
C ALA A 132 4.79 9.54 1.48
N LEU A 133 6.07 9.30 1.23
CA LEU A 133 7.15 9.62 2.18
C LEU A 133 7.35 11.12 2.36
N TRP A 134 7.20 11.90 1.29
CA TRP A 134 7.41 13.34 1.30
C TRP A 134 6.52 14.13 2.25
N LYS A 135 5.35 13.60 2.64
CA LYS A 135 4.50 14.23 3.68
C LYS A 135 5.15 14.21 5.06
N PHE A 136 6.06 13.29 5.30
CA PHE A 136 6.83 13.19 6.54
C PHE A 136 8.24 13.77 6.43
N GLU A 137 8.80 13.80 5.22
CA GLU A 137 10.15 14.33 4.95
C GLU A 137 10.10 15.55 3.99
N PRO A 138 9.58 16.70 4.45
CA PRO A 138 9.43 17.88 3.60
C PRO A 138 10.78 18.42 3.11
N GLU A 139 11.86 18.22 3.87
CA GLU A 139 13.20 18.60 3.44
C GLU A 139 13.68 17.77 2.24
N ARG A 140 13.39 16.45 2.22
CA ARG A 140 13.69 15.59 1.06
C ARG A 140 12.84 15.97 -0.14
N LYS A 141 11.57 16.31 0.09
CA LYS A 141 10.66 16.81 -0.95
C LYS A 141 11.22 18.07 -1.60
N ALA A 142 11.61 19.05 -0.78
CA ALA A 142 12.17 20.31 -1.27
C ALA A 142 13.43 20.11 -2.12
N ILE A 143 14.34 19.21 -1.71
CA ILE A 143 15.52 18.86 -2.51
C ILE A 143 15.12 18.24 -3.85
N ALA A 144 14.15 17.32 -3.85
CA ALA A 144 13.70 16.68 -5.07
C ALA A 144 13.01 17.67 -6.02
N GLU A 145 12.18 18.58 -5.49
CA GLU A 145 11.57 19.65 -6.29
C GLU A 145 12.66 20.59 -6.83
N LEU A 146 13.63 21.03 -6.03
CA LEU A 146 14.72 21.88 -6.54
C LEU A 146 15.58 21.22 -7.63
N LEU A 147 15.85 19.92 -7.50
CA LEU A 147 16.71 19.19 -8.46
C LEU A 147 15.97 18.70 -9.71
N TYR A 148 14.65 18.47 -9.61
CA TYR A 148 13.85 17.84 -10.66
C TYR A 148 12.61 18.64 -11.06
N SER A 149 12.47 19.90 -10.63
CA SER A 149 11.51 20.86 -11.18
C SER A 149 11.89 21.16 -12.63
N HIS A 150 11.53 20.25 -13.52
CA HIS A 150 11.39 20.55 -14.93
C HIS A 150 10.06 21.27 -15.08
N ASP A 151 10.11 22.59 -15.22
CA ASP A 151 8.96 23.34 -15.72
C ASP A 151 8.54 22.70 -17.03
N ASN A 152 7.28 22.28 -17.11
CA ASN A 152 6.60 21.75 -18.31
C ASN A 152 6.47 22.82 -19.41
N THR A 153 7.26 23.88 -19.37
CA THR A 153 7.32 24.88 -20.42
C THR A 153 8.31 24.39 -21.46
N ASP A 154 7.81 24.10 -22.66
CA ASP A 154 8.57 23.82 -23.91
C ASP A 154 9.62 24.92 -24.27
N ASP A 155 9.76 25.94 -23.43
CA ASP A 155 10.70 27.03 -23.57
C ASP A 155 12.07 26.60 -23.01
N MET A 156 12.82 25.86 -23.85
CA MET A 156 14.19 25.36 -23.63
C MET A 156 15.22 26.45 -23.25
N THR A 157 14.83 27.73 -23.16
CA THR A 157 15.73 28.87 -23.00
C THR A 157 15.83 29.41 -21.58
N THR A 158 14.91 29.09 -20.67
CA THR A 158 15.05 29.49 -19.25
C THR A 158 15.52 28.32 -18.42
N LYS A 159 16.82 28.04 -18.52
CA LYS A 159 17.52 27.20 -17.55
C LYS A 159 17.40 27.90 -16.19
N VAL A 160 16.52 27.42 -15.33
CA VAL A 160 16.40 27.95 -13.97
C VAL A 160 17.71 27.65 -13.26
N ASP A 161 18.54 28.68 -13.08
CA ASP A 161 19.75 28.58 -12.27
C ASP A 161 19.32 28.44 -10.80
N VAL A 162 19.18 27.19 -10.37
CA VAL A 162 18.94 26.87 -8.96
C VAL A 162 20.22 27.18 -8.20
N SER A 163 20.19 28.23 -7.36
CA SER A 163 21.34 28.59 -6.54
C SER A 163 21.70 27.42 -5.63
N LEU A 164 23.00 27.10 -5.55
CA LEU A 164 23.51 26.09 -4.60
C LEU A 164 23.08 26.42 -3.16
N HIS A 165 22.95 27.71 -2.83
CA HIS A 165 22.49 28.14 -1.51
C HIS A 165 21.09 27.62 -1.17
N ASP A 166 20.19 27.59 -2.15
CA ASP A 166 18.80 27.16 -1.97
C ASP A 166 18.69 25.65 -1.77
N ILE A 167 19.59 24.88 -2.38
CA ILE A 167 19.67 23.41 -2.20
C ILE A 167 20.36 23.05 -0.88
N LEU A 168 21.37 23.82 -0.46
CA LEU A 168 22.15 23.53 0.75
C LEU A 168 21.28 23.60 2.01
N ALA A 169 20.37 24.55 2.12
CA ALA A 169 19.53 24.70 3.31
C ALA A 169 18.72 23.43 3.68
N PRO A 170 17.93 22.82 2.78
CA PRO A 170 17.25 21.56 3.08
C PRO A 170 18.21 20.37 3.22
N MET A 171 19.34 20.34 2.49
CA MET A 171 20.35 19.27 2.66
C MET A 171 20.98 19.28 4.05
N VAL A 172 21.32 20.46 4.59
CA VAL A 172 21.83 20.60 5.97
C VAL A 172 20.78 20.13 6.98
N LYS A 173 19.52 20.51 6.81
CA LYS A 173 18.43 20.04 7.69
C LYS A 173 18.24 18.52 7.62
N LEU A 174 18.42 17.92 6.44
CA LEU A 174 18.34 16.47 6.25
C LEU A 174 19.54 15.74 6.88
N ALA A 175 20.74 16.33 6.82
CA ALA A 175 21.97 15.79 7.41
C ALA A 175 21.94 15.83 8.95
N PHE A 176 21.21 16.78 9.54
CA PHE A 176 20.99 16.88 10.98
C PHE A 176 19.50 16.69 11.32
N PRO A 177 18.96 15.47 11.13
CA PRO A 177 17.55 15.23 11.34
C PRO A 177 17.23 15.45 12.81
N GLN A 178 16.41 16.47 13.09
CA GLN A 178 15.81 16.60 14.41
C GLN A 178 15.01 15.32 14.68
N LYS A 179 15.03 14.84 15.93
CA LYS A 179 14.22 13.69 16.36
C LYS A 179 12.73 14.09 16.36
N LYS A 180 12.16 14.27 15.17
CA LYS A 180 10.74 14.55 14.97
C LYS A 180 9.97 13.26 15.17
N ARG A 181 8.88 13.34 15.94
CA ARG A 181 7.89 12.27 16.00
C ARG A 181 6.97 12.43 14.80
N TYR A 182 6.78 11.37 14.05
CA TYR A 182 5.81 11.36 12.97
C TYR A 182 4.42 11.02 13.51
N ALA A 183 3.45 11.86 13.17
CA ALA A 183 2.04 11.67 13.45
C ALA A 183 1.23 12.00 12.20
N TYR A 184 0.01 11.49 12.13
CA TYR A 184 -0.91 11.81 11.03
C TYR A 184 -1.51 13.20 11.26
N LYS A 185 -1.68 14.01 10.20
CA LYS A 185 -2.10 15.43 10.28
C LYS A 185 -3.35 15.69 11.11
N SER A 186 -4.22 14.68 11.23
CA SER A 186 -5.51 14.76 11.92
C SER A 186 -5.56 13.95 13.22
N ALA A 187 -4.44 13.38 13.63
CA ALA A 187 -4.33 12.50 14.79
C ALA A 187 -2.98 12.71 15.49
N GLU A 188 -2.64 13.97 15.76
CA GLU A 188 -1.44 14.32 16.50
C GLU A 188 -1.66 14.20 18.02
N PRO A 189 -0.64 13.80 18.79
CA PRO A 189 -0.70 13.90 20.24
C PRO A 189 -0.68 15.38 20.65
N THR A 190 -1.31 15.69 21.78
CA THR A 190 -1.16 17.01 22.41
C THR A 190 0.28 17.23 22.88
N GLU A 191 0.65 18.47 23.20
CA GLU A 191 1.98 18.83 23.75
C GLU A 191 2.36 17.95 24.96
N ASP A 192 1.39 17.64 25.82
CA ASP A 192 1.54 16.73 26.98
C ASP A 192 1.72 15.23 26.62
N SER A 193 1.88 14.89 25.34
CA SER A 193 1.87 13.51 24.85
C SER A 193 0.60 12.74 25.26
N ARG A 194 -0.58 13.34 25.03
CA ARG A 194 -1.88 12.70 25.25
C ARG A 194 -2.68 12.63 23.96
N CYS A 195 -3.63 11.70 23.90
CA CYS A 195 -4.61 11.68 22.81
C CYS A 195 -5.53 12.91 22.91
N GLY A 196 -5.65 13.70 21.85
CA GLY A 196 -6.54 14.87 21.82
C GLY A 196 -8.01 14.54 22.09
N VAL A 197 -8.45 13.33 21.69
CA VAL A 197 -9.83 12.85 21.80
C VAL A 197 -10.13 12.25 23.18
N CYS A 198 -9.49 11.13 23.55
CA CYS A 198 -9.82 10.42 24.79
C CYS A 198 -8.95 10.82 26.00
N LYS A 199 -8.01 11.76 25.81
CA LYS A 199 -7.04 12.22 26.83
C LYS A 199 -6.10 11.15 27.40
N TYR A 200 -6.05 9.96 26.79
CA TYR A 200 -5.12 8.89 27.16
C TYR A 200 -3.67 9.38 27.10
N GLN A 201 -2.90 9.15 28.17
CA GLN A 201 -1.54 9.65 28.31
C GLN A 201 -0.52 8.58 27.90
N PHE A 202 0.35 8.89 26.93
CA PHE A 202 1.34 7.95 26.42
C PHE A 202 2.62 7.88 27.26
N THR A 203 2.85 8.86 28.14
CA THR A 203 4.07 9.01 28.95
C THR A 203 4.03 8.34 30.32
N LYS A 204 2.89 7.78 30.74
CA LYS A 204 2.80 7.09 32.04
C LYS A 204 3.09 5.61 31.90
N ASN A 205 4.32 5.25 32.22
CA ASN A 205 4.70 3.92 32.67
C ASN A 205 3.86 3.55 33.90
N HIS A 206 2.69 2.94 33.68
CA HIS A 206 1.93 2.25 34.73
C HIS A 206 1.89 0.73 34.51
N TRP A 207 2.70 0.21 33.59
CA TRP A 207 3.07 -1.20 33.63
C TRP A 207 4.06 -1.37 34.80
N LYS A 208 3.52 -1.47 36.02
CA LYS A 208 4.22 -2.16 37.10
C LYS A 208 4.45 -3.58 36.58
N CYS A 209 5.63 -3.83 36.04
CA CYS A 209 6.09 -5.18 35.77
C CYS A 209 6.15 -5.85 37.14
N VAL A 210 5.17 -6.71 37.45
CA VAL A 210 5.08 -7.43 38.74
C VAL A 210 6.23 -8.45 38.88
N PHE A 211 7.03 -8.64 37.82
CA PHE A 211 8.25 -9.44 37.85
C PHE A 211 9.49 -8.54 37.70
N PRO A 212 10.25 -8.31 38.79
CA PRO A 212 11.48 -7.51 38.79
C PRO A 212 12.66 -8.09 37.99
N LEU A 213 12.61 -9.38 37.63
CA LEU A 213 13.79 -10.08 37.08
C LEU A 213 13.98 -9.98 35.56
N CYS A 214 13.07 -9.36 34.80
CA CYS A 214 13.21 -9.23 33.34
C CYS A 214 13.84 -7.91 32.86
N CYS A 215 14.24 -7.03 33.78
CA CYS A 215 14.62 -5.64 33.46
C CYS A 215 16.03 -5.27 33.94
N MET A 216 17.01 -6.20 33.89
CA MET A 216 18.37 -5.88 34.34
C MET A 216 19.25 -5.16 33.31
N ASP A 217 18.83 -5.06 32.04
CA ASP A 217 19.49 -4.19 31.04
C ASP A 217 18.67 -2.91 30.78
N ALA A 218 18.41 -2.16 31.84
CA ALA A 218 17.52 -1.00 31.88
C ALA A 218 18.19 0.34 31.55
N SER A 219 19.03 0.39 30.51
CA SER A 219 19.57 1.67 29.99
C SER A 219 18.91 2.17 28.71
N ASN A 220 17.92 1.46 28.12
CA ASN A 220 17.41 1.89 26.80
C ASN A 220 15.92 1.64 26.40
N SER A 221 14.99 1.21 27.26
CA SER A 221 13.73 0.62 26.73
C SER A 221 12.40 0.87 27.47
N TYR A 222 12.11 2.11 27.90
CA TYR A 222 10.74 2.49 28.34
C TYR A 222 10.13 3.67 27.58
N ARG A 223 10.48 3.84 26.30
CA ARG A 223 9.73 4.74 25.42
C ARG A 223 8.52 3.98 24.88
N SER A 224 7.32 4.53 25.08
CA SER A 224 6.09 4.00 24.48
C SER A 224 6.35 3.70 23.00
N ARG A 225 6.09 2.47 22.54
CA ARG A 225 6.36 2.11 21.15
C ARG A 225 5.55 3.04 20.23
N PRO A 226 6.19 3.88 19.38
CA PRO A 226 5.50 4.93 18.63
C PRO A 226 4.40 4.41 17.69
N ASP A 227 4.53 3.19 17.21
CA ASP A 227 3.52 2.47 16.42
C ASP A 227 2.18 2.30 17.16
N ARG A 228 2.22 1.92 18.45
CA ARG A 228 1.01 1.76 19.25
C ARG A 228 0.32 3.09 19.52
N MET A 229 1.11 4.13 19.77
CA MET A 229 0.61 5.49 19.96
C MET A 229 -0.09 5.98 18.68
N ASN A 230 0.59 5.91 17.52
CA ASN A 230 0.04 6.37 16.25
C ASN A 230 -1.21 5.58 15.84
N ASN A 231 -1.23 4.26 16.06
CA ASN A 231 -2.43 3.45 15.83
C ASN A 231 -3.58 3.89 16.76
N HIS A 232 -3.31 4.09 18.06
CA HIS A 232 -4.32 4.60 18.99
C HIS A 232 -4.88 5.95 18.55
N LEU A 233 -4.00 6.92 18.24
CA LEU A 233 -4.38 8.26 17.82
C LEU A 233 -5.31 8.21 16.60
N LEU A 234 -4.93 7.43 15.58
CA LEU A 234 -5.71 7.29 14.35
C LEU A 234 -7.07 6.62 14.61
N GLN A 235 -7.10 5.53 15.38
CA GLN A 235 -8.34 4.83 15.73
C GLN A 235 -9.26 5.70 16.60
N CYS A 236 -8.71 6.48 17.52
CA CYS A 236 -9.48 7.38 18.36
C CYS A 236 -10.06 8.53 17.54
N ALA A 237 -9.27 9.14 16.64
CA ALA A 237 -9.74 10.13 15.69
C ALA A 237 -10.84 9.58 14.77
N ARG A 238 -10.69 8.35 14.27
CA ARG A 238 -11.73 7.64 13.49
C ARG A 238 -13.03 7.53 14.27
N LYS A 239 -12.97 7.00 15.50
CA LYS A 239 -14.15 6.81 16.36
C LYS A 239 -14.85 8.14 16.66
N GLN A 240 -14.08 9.20 16.92
CA GLN A 240 -14.63 10.54 17.16
C GLN A 240 -15.36 11.08 15.93
N ARG A 241 -14.75 10.99 14.74
CA ARG A 241 -15.38 11.43 13.48
C ARG A 241 -16.67 10.67 13.17
N ILE A 242 -16.67 9.34 13.38
CA ILE A 242 -17.88 8.52 13.22
C ILE A 242 -18.96 8.96 14.22
N LYS A 243 -18.58 9.24 15.47
CA LYS A 243 -19.52 9.72 16.50
C LYS A 243 -20.13 11.07 16.14
N GLU A 244 -19.30 12.04 15.71
CA GLU A 244 -19.74 13.36 15.26
C GLU A 244 -20.67 13.27 14.05
N ALA A 245 -20.31 12.45 13.05
CA ALA A 245 -21.15 12.18 11.89
C ALA A 245 -22.51 11.60 12.30
N ARG A 246 -22.52 10.57 13.16
CA ARG A 246 -23.77 9.97 13.68
C ARG A 246 -24.62 10.98 14.43
N GLN A 247 -24.01 11.86 15.22
CA GLN A 247 -24.73 12.91 15.94
C GLN A 247 -25.34 13.93 14.96
N HIS A 248 -24.57 14.38 13.96
CA HIS A 248 -25.06 15.28 12.92
C HIS A 248 -26.27 14.70 12.17
N MET A 249 -26.19 13.43 11.77
CA MET A 249 -27.31 12.75 11.08
C MET A 249 -28.51 12.53 11.99
N THR A 250 -28.29 12.19 13.26
CA THR A 250 -29.37 12.09 14.25
C THR A 250 -30.11 13.42 14.37
N ASN A 251 -29.39 14.55 14.37
CA ASN A 251 -29.99 15.88 14.38
C ASN A 251 -30.81 16.17 13.10
N GLN A 252 -30.33 15.71 11.93
CA GLN A 252 -31.08 15.85 10.67
C GLN A 252 -32.39 15.04 10.68
N PHE A 253 -32.35 13.78 11.10
CA PHE A 253 -33.57 12.97 11.25
C PHE A 253 -34.54 13.53 12.29
N ASN A 254 -34.00 14.11 13.38
CA ASN A 254 -34.80 14.79 14.37
C ASN A 254 -35.51 16.04 13.83
N TYR A 255 -34.99 16.68 12.77
CA TYR A 255 -35.64 17.83 12.12
C TYR A 255 -36.76 17.39 11.15
N VAL A 256 -36.56 16.28 10.43
CA VAL A 256 -37.53 15.77 9.45
C VAL A 256 -38.75 15.13 10.12
N HIS A 257 -38.56 14.51 11.30
CA HIS A 257 -39.54 13.83 12.15
C HIS A 257 -40.23 12.59 11.54
N LYS A 258 -40.74 12.66 10.31
CA LYS A 258 -41.47 11.59 9.62
C LYS A 258 -40.95 11.39 8.20
N CYS A 259 -41.01 10.15 7.71
CA CYS A 259 -40.69 9.86 6.32
C CYS A 259 -41.73 10.53 5.41
N ALA A 260 -41.28 11.34 4.46
CA ALA A 260 -42.15 11.99 3.47
C ALA A 260 -42.11 11.28 2.11
N TRP A 261 -41.58 10.04 2.08
CA TRP A 261 -41.74 9.18 0.92
C TRP A 261 -43.22 8.83 0.73
N HIS A 262 -43.69 8.79 -0.51
CA HIS A 262 -45.08 8.47 -0.84
C HIS A 262 -45.58 7.23 -0.09
N ASP A 263 -46.74 7.35 0.55
CA ASP A 263 -47.40 6.33 1.40
C ASP A 263 -46.61 5.78 2.59
N CYS A 264 -45.48 6.39 2.95
CA CYS A 264 -44.70 5.95 4.09
C CYS A 264 -45.17 6.62 5.40
N ARG A 265 -45.62 5.82 6.36
CA ARG A 265 -46.02 6.30 7.71
C ARG A 265 -44.90 6.20 8.76
N PHE A 266 -43.66 5.95 8.33
CA PHE A 266 -42.55 5.75 9.26
C PHE A 266 -42.17 7.06 9.99
N VAL A 267 -41.92 6.96 11.30
CA VAL A 267 -41.51 8.09 12.14
C VAL A 267 -40.06 7.90 12.58
N PHE A 268 -39.20 8.89 12.32
CA PHE A 268 -37.77 8.81 12.61
C PHE A 268 -37.42 9.10 14.08
N ARG A 269 -38.33 9.75 14.81
CA ARG A 269 -38.11 10.19 16.19
C ARG A 269 -37.80 9.01 17.11
N ASN A 270 -36.79 9.17 17.98
CA ASN A 270 -36.33 8.18 18.96
C ASN A 270 -35.83 6.85 18.35
N LYS A 271 -35.50 6.83 17.06
CA LYS A 271 -34.90 5.66 16.40
C LYS A 271 -33.41 5.88 16.17
N LEU A 272 -32.66 4.78 16.09
CA LEU A 272 -31.23 4.82 15.79
C LEU A 272 -31.00 5.34 14.37
N CYS A 273 -29.92 6.10 14.17
CA CYS A 273 -29.53 6.63 12.85
C CYS A 273 -29.42 5.52 11.79
N GLY A 274 -28.93 4.33 12.17
CA GLY A 274 -28.85 3.17 11.28
C GLY A 274 -30.23 2.72 10.79
N THR A 275 -31.20 2.56 11.69
CA THR A 275 -32.58 2.21 11.33
C THR A 275 -33.24 3.25 10.42
N ASN A 276 -33.03 4.54 10.73
CA ASN A 276 -33.61 5.63 9.96
C ASN A 276 -33.06 5.70 8.53
N SER A 277 -31.73 5.65 8.40
CA SER A 277 -31.06 5.64 7.09
C SER A 277 -31.40 4.39 6.29
N HIS A 278 -31.40 3.21 6.91
CA HIS A 278 -31.82 1.97 6.27
C HIS A 278 -33.24 2.05 5.71
N ARG A 279 -34.17 2.66 6.46
CA ARG A 279 -35.55 2.85 5.98
C ARG A 279 -35.61 3.69 4.70
N VAL A 280 -34.83 4.77 4.63
CA VAL A 280 -34.75 5.61 3.42
C VAL A 280 -34.07 4.85 2.29
N THR A 281 -33.02 4.09 2.59
CA THR A 281 -32.32 3.26 1.60
C THR A 281 -33.22 2.22 0.97
N LYS A 282 -34.06 1.56 1.77
CA LYS A 282 -35.03 0.58 1.28
C LYS A 282 -35.97 1.19 0.23
N HIS A 283 -36.45 2.42 0.46
CA HIS A 283 -37.26 3.12 -0.53
C HIS A 283 -36.50 3.44 -1.81
N LEU A 284 -35.21 3.76 -1.71
CA LEU A 284 -34.36 4.02 -2.86
C LEU A 284 -34.15 2.75 -3.69
N THR A 285 -33.79 1.62 -3.08
CA THR A 285 -33.53 0.36 -3.80
C THR A 285 -34.79 -0.29 -4.39
N GLU A 286 -35.93 -0.24 -3.70
CA GLU A 286 -37.17 -0.88 -4.16
C GLU A 286 -37.80 -0.14 -5.36
N MET A 287 -37.43 1.12 -5.58
CA MET A 287 -37.96 1.93 -6.67
C MET A 287 -37.22 1.66 -7.98
N ARG A 288 -37.91 0.95 -8.88
CA ARG A 288 -37.43 0.68 -10.26
C ARG A 288 -37.39 1.90 -11.15
N SER A 289 -38.20 2.92 -10.86
CA SER A 289 -38.34 4.09 -11.73
C SER A 289 -37.25 5.14 -11.51
N HIS A 290 -36.41 5.03 -10.46
CA HIS A 290 -35.43 6.04 -10.08
C HIS A 290 -36.00 7.47 -9.90
N HIS A 291 -37.30 7.59 -9.59
CA HIS A 291 -37.91 8.90 -9.31
C HIS A 291 -37.75 9.26 -7.82
N CYS A 292 -37.76 10.55 -7.49
CA CYS A 292 -37.82 11.01 -6.12
C CYS A 292 -39.28 11.19 -5.70
N LEU A 293 -39.76 10.37 -4.76
CA LEU A 293 -41.12 10.48 -4.22
C LEU A 293 -41.15 11.17 -2.85
N TRP A 294 -40.09 11.88 -2.49
CA TRP A 294 -40.01 12.64 -1.24
C TRP A 294 -40.80 13.95 -1.36
N GLY A 295 -41.86 14.11 -0.56
CA GLY A 295 -42.60 15.36 -0.47
C GLY A 295 -43.09 15.90 -1.82
N SER A 296 -43.48 15.01 -2.74
CA SER A 296 -43.95 15.32 -4.10
C SER A 296 -42.88 15.82 -5.10
N CYS A 297 -41.58 15.66 -4.82
CA CYS A 297 -40.48 16.14 -5.69
C CYS A 297 -40.56 15.67 -7.16
N SER A 298 -40.83 14.39 -7.40
CA SER A 298 -41.04 13.73 -8.69
C SER A 298 -39.89 13.82 -9.71
N GLN A 299 -38.68 14.25 -9.32
CA GLN A 299 -37.51 14.28 -10.22
C GLN A 299 -37.03 12.86 -10.56
N ALA A 300 -36.67 12.63 -11.83
CA ALA A 300 -36.15 11.34 -12.31
C ALA A 300 -34.61 11.35 -12.41
N PHE A 301 -33.99 10.20 -12.15
CA PHE A 301 -32.53 10.04 -12.18
C PHE A 301 -32.11 8.81 -12.99
N GLU A 302 -30.87 8.81 -13.45
CA GLU A 302 -30.29 7.72 -14.25
C GLU A 302 -29.86 6.52 -13.39
N SER A 303 -29.65 6.71 -12.09
CA SER A 303 -29.21 5.66 -11.17
C SER A 303 -29.73 5.86 -9.75
N HIS A 304 -29.80 4.75 -8.98
CA HIS A 304 -30.11 4.78 -7.54
C HIS A 304 -29.17 5.68 -6.74
N GLU A 305 -27.90 5.72 -7.12
CA GLU A 305 -26.88 6.55 -6.48
C GLU A 305 -27.17 8.03 -6.66
N LYS A 306 -27.47 8.48 -7.89
CA LYS A 306 -27.83 9.88 -8.17
C LYS A 306 -29.11 10.27 -7.41
N LEU A 307 -30.09 9.37 -7.34
CA LEU A 307 -31.30 9.56 -6.56
C LEU A 307 -30.99 9.67 -5.05
N ALA A 308 -30.13 8.80 -4.52
CA ALA A 308 -29.75 8.81 -3.10
C ALA A 308 -29.05 10.12 -2.71
N HIS A 309 -28.14 10.63 -3.55
CA HIS A 309 -27.50 11.94 -3.36
C HIS A 309 -28.51 13.07 -3.44
N HIS A 310 -29.41 13.05 -4.42
CA HIS A 310 -30.48 14.04 -4.52
C HIS A 310 -31.33 14.11 -3.25
N VAL A 311 -31.73 12.95 -2.69
CA VAL A 311 -32.53 12.90 -1.46
C VAL A 311 -31.76 13.46 -0.27
N SER A 312 -30.47 13.16 -0.17
CA SER A 312 -29.60 13.71 0.88
C SER A 312 -29.44 15.23 0.73
N ASP A 313 -29.17 15.73 -0.47
CA ASP A 313 -28.84 17.15 -0.68
C ASP A 313 -30.06 18.06 -0.71
N LYS A 314 -31.11 17.69 -1.48
CA LYS A 314 -32.31 18.52 -1.66
C LYS A 314 -33.28 18.38 -0.51
N HIS A 315 -33.39 17.19 0.08
CA HIS A 315 -34.34 16.95 1.18
C HIS A 315 -33.69 16.89 2.55
N ARG A 316 -32.34 16.96 2.63
CA ARG A 316 -31.57 16.89 3.89
C ARG A 316 -31.84 15.61 4.68
N VAL A 317 -32.03 14.50 3.96
CA VAL A 317 -32.35 13.19 4.54
C VAL A 317 -31.21 12.21 4.24
N PRO A 318 -30.41 11.86 5.26
CA PRO A 318 -29.37 10.86 5.11
C PRO A 318 -29.92 9.48 4.72
N ASN A 319 -29.10 8.71 4.02
CA ASN A 319 -29.35 7.32 3.63
C ASN A 319 -28.02 6.57 3.59
N GLU A 320 -28.04 5.23 3.45
CA GLU A 320 -26.83 4.41 3.56
C GLU A 320 -25.71 4.75 2.56
N TRP A 321 -26.04 5.22 1.34
CA TRP A 321 -25.02 5.68 0.39
C TRP A 321 -24.35 6.99 0.82
N THR A 322 -25.09 7.84 1.52
CA THR A 322 -24.62 9.14 2.00
C THR A 322 -24.22 9.12 3.47
N LEU A 323 -24.34 7.97 4.14
CA LEU A 323 -23.98 7.80 5.54
C LEU A 323 -22.49 8.00 5.71
N LEU A 324 -22.12 9.04 6.46
CA LEU A 324 -20.74 9.32 6.81
C LEU A 324 -20.22 8.43 7.97
N THR A 325 -20.78 7.22 8.14
CA THR A 325 -20.45 6.31 9.25
C THR A 325 -19.26 5.42 8.95
N LYS A 326 -18.91 5.25 7.67
CA LYS A 326 -17.77 4.46 7.22
C LYS A 326 -16.61 5.40 6.90
N MET A 327 -15.81 5.68 7.92
CA MET A 327 -14.60 6.50 7.80
C MET A 327 -13.43 5.61 7.41
N HIS A 328 -12.83 5.88 6.26
CA HIS A 328 -11.60 5.26 5.76
C HIS A 328 -10.47 6.28 5.79
N TYR A 329 -9.27 5.83 6.13
CA TYR A 329 -8.08 6.69 6.11
C TYR A 329 -7.12 6.17 5.06
N CYS A 330 -6.73 7.03 4.13
CA CYS A 330 -5.67 6.73 3.18
C CYS A 330 -4.31 7.01 3.80
N PHE A 331 -3.50 5.98 4.03
CA PHE A 331 -2.18 6.17 4.62
C PHE A 331 -1.23 6.95 3.72
N GLU A 332 -1.38 6.85 2.40
CA GLU A 332 -0.46 7.49 1.46
C GLU A 332 -0.79 8.95 1.21
N HIS A 333 -2.07 9.26 1.06
CA HIS A 333 -2.54 10.62 0.81
C HIS A 333 -2.81 11.43 2.08
N ASP A 334 -2.83 10.79 3.27
CA ASP A 334 -3.18 11.43 4.56
C ASP A 334 -4.58 12.08 4.56
N GLU A 335 -5.54 11.40 3.93
CA GLU A 335 -6.90 11.86 3.72
C GLU A 335 -7.93 10.92 4.36
N TRP A 336 -9.03 11.50 4.84
CA TRP A 336 -10.19 10.75 5.34
C TRP A 336 -11.27 10.72 4.27
N CYS A 337 -11.61 9.52 3.81
CA CYS A 337 -12.80 9.27 3.01
C CYS A 337 -13.96 8.98 3.96
N ARG A 338 -15.07 9.71 3.82
CA ARG A 338 -16.17 9.69 4.79
C ARG A 338 -17.23 8.64 4.50
N SER A 339 -17.20 8.02 3.32
CA SER A 339 -18.07 6.93 2.89
C SER A 339 -17.30 5.93 2.05
N ASP A 340 -17.89 4.76 1.81
CA ASP A 340 -17.33 3.75 0.89
C ASP A 340 -17.22 4.29 -0.53
N GLN A 341 -18.22 5.03 -1.00
CA GLN A 341 -18.19 5.63 -2.34
C GLN A 341 -17.03 6.62 -2.50
N GLN A 342 -16.80 7.49 -1.51
CA GLN A 342 -15.64 8.39 -1.53
C GLN A 342 -14.33 7.61 -1.51
N TRP A 343 -14.28 6.49 -0.78
CA TRP A 343 -13.11 5.62 -0.73
C TRP A 343 -12.86 4.92 -2.06
N ILE A 344 -13.89 4.36 -2.69
CA ILE A 344 -13.83 3.73 -4.03
C ILE A 344 -13.36 4.76 -5.06
N GLN A 345 -13.98 5.93 -5.11
CA GLN A 345 -13.58 7.01 -6.02
C GLN A 345 -12.13 7.44 -5.78
N HIS A 346 -11.70 7.52 -4.52
CA HIS A 346 -10.31 7.82 -4.18
C HIS A 346 -9.36 6.73 -4.69
N ILE A 347 -9.71 5.44 -4.55
CA ILE A 347 -8.93 4.32 -5.11
C ILE A 347 -8.83 4.45 -6.63
N GLU A 348 -9.95 4.61 -7.33
CA GLU A 348 -10.00 4.68 -8.80
C GLU A 348 -9.16 5.83 -9.36
N LEU A 349 -9.22 6.99 -8.72
CA LEU A 349 -8.55 8.19 -9.23
C LEU A 349 -7.08 8.27 -8.82
N ARG A 350 -6.70 7.72 -7.67
CA ARG A 350 -5.39 7.97 -7.06
C ARG A 350 -4.51 6.72 -6.94
N HIS A 351 -5.09 5.57 -6.62
CA HIS A 351 -4.33 4.34 -6.37
C HIS A 351 -4.28 3.39 -7.57
N TRP A 352 -5.40 3.24 -8.30
CA TRP A 352 -5.48 2.34 -9.45
C TRP A 352 -4.53 2.73 -10.60
N PRO A 353 -4.47 3.99 -11.05
CA PRO A 353 -3.60 4.38 -12.17
C PRO A 353 -2.11 4.36 -11.81
N SER A 354 -1.80 4.31 -10.51
CA SER A 354 -0.44 4.34 -9.97
C SER A 354 -0.05 3.02 -9.29
N LEU A 355 -0.82 1.95 -9.53
CA LEU A 355 -0.52 0.61 -9.03
C LEU A 355 0.81 0.13 -9.63
N ASN A 356 1.67 -0.42 -8.78
CA ASN A 356 2.95 -1.00 -9.14
C ASN A 356 3.15 -2.29 -8.36
N ASP A 357 4.29 -2.93 -8.54
CA ASP A 357 4.56 -4.25 -7.96
C ASP A 357 4.85 -4.26 -6.46
N PHE A 358 4.96 -3.12 -5.78
CA PHE A 358 5.16 -3.12 -4.33
C PHE A 358 3.81 -3.22 -3.60
N CYS A 359 3.70 -4.17 -2.67
CA CYS A 359 2.50 -4.36 -1.85
C CYS A 359 2.81 -4.39 -0.34
N GLY A 360 4.07 -4.16 0.02
CA GLY A 360 4.55 -4.14 1.39
C GLY A 360 4.07 -2.94 2.21
N ILE A 361 4.50 -2.90 3.48
CA ILE A 361 4.24 -1.79 4.39
C ILE A 361 5.50 -0.94 4.56
N ILE A 362 5.36 0.38 4.46
CA ILE A 362 6.46 1.32 4.76
C ILE A 362 6.13 2.06 6.05
N ARG A 363 7.07 2.03 7.00
CA ARG A 363 6.95 2.74 8.28
C ARG A 363 8.07 3.75 8.45
N LEU A 364 7.73 4.88 9.04
CA LEU A 364 8.68 5.93 9.41
C LEU A 364 8.41 6.38 10.85
N GLY A 365 9.39 6.18 11.74
CA GLY A 365 9.28 6.47 13.18
C GLY A 365 8.00 5.94 13.85
N GLY A 366 7.53 4.76 13.43
CA GLY A 366 6.33 4.10 13.93
C GLY A 366 5.01 4.49 13.24
N ALA A 367 4.97 5.58 12.48
CA ALA A 367 3.84 5.89 11.60
C ALA A 367 3.86 4.98 10.37
N VAL A 368 2.67 4.59 9.89
CA VAL A 368 2.51 3.88 8.61
C VAL A 368 2.43 4.93 7.52
N VAL A 369 3.38 4.91 6.60
CA VAL A 369 3.44 5.83 5.46
C VAL A 369 2.68 5.25 4.28
N VAL A 370 2.89 3.96 4.05
CA VAL A 370 2.26 3.17 2.99
C VAL A 370 1.72 1.93 3.67
N ALA A 371 0.41 1.69 3.55
CA ALA A 371 -0.19 0.46 4.06
C ALA A 371 0.09 -0.69 3.12
N ALA A 372 0.15 -1.90 3.65
CA ALA A 372 0.28 -3.07 2.80
C ALA A 372 -1.05 -3.43 2.15
N HIS A 373 -0.97 -4.11 1.01
CA HIS A 373 -2.10 -4.66 0.30
C HIS A 373 -1.94 -6.18 0.10
N CYS A 374 -3.04 -6.90 0.10
CA CYS A 374 -3.04 -8.34 -0.14
C CYS A 374 -2.91 -8.61 -1.65
N LEU A 375 -1.88 -9.37 -2.06
CA LEU A 375 -1.66 -9.75 -3.47
C LEU A 375 -2.87 -10.50 -4.04
N LEU A 376 -3.47 -11.39 -3.24
CA LEU A 376 -4.60 -12.21 -3.66
C LEU A 376 -5.87 -11.38 -3.86
N CYS A 377 -6.16 -10.45 -2.96
CA CYS A 377 -7.29 -9.53 -3.13
C CYS A 377 -7.07 -8.61 -4.33
N LEU A 378 -5.85 -8.10 -4.55
CA LEU A 378 -5.55 -7.27 -5.72
C LEU A 378 -5.78 -8.05 -7.03
N GLY A 379 -5.41 -9.32 -7.07
CA GLY A 379 -5.60 -10.22 -8.21
C GLY A 379 -7.05 -10.62 -8.51
N GLU A 380 -7.92 -10.56 -7.50
CA GLU A 380 -9.32 -10.95 -7.64
C GLU A 380 -10.11 -9.89 -8.43
N SER A 381 -10.11 -10.03 -9.76
CA SER A 381 -10.68 -9.04 -10.68
C SER A 381 -12.19 -8.82 -10.51
N ASN A 382 -12.90 -9.82 -9.96
CA ASN A 382 -14.35 -9.75 -9.71
C ASN A 382 -14.70 -9.14 -8.35
N ALA A 383 -13.72 -8.94 -7.46
CA ALA A 383 -13.98 -8.37 -6.15
C ALA A 383 -14.19 -6.85 -6.23
N PRO A 384 -15.03 -6.26 -5.37
CA PRO A 384 -15.17 -4.81 -5.25
C PRO A 384 -13.83 -4.13 -4.94
N LEU A 385 -13.60 -2.92 -5.46
CA LEU A 385 -12.34 -2.19 -5.27
C LEU A 385 -11.96 -1.99 -3.80
N GLU A 386 -12.94 -1.78 -2.93
CA GLU A 386 -12.72 -1.67 -1.48
C GLU A 386 -12.14 -2.94 -0.84
N THR A 387 -12.50 -4.11 -1.37
CA THR A 387 -11.93 -5.41 -0.95
C THR A 387 -10.54 -5.60 -1.53
N ARG A 388 -10.37 -5.29 -2.83
CA ARG A 388 -9.08 -5.43 -3.53
C ARG A 388 -8.00 -4.53 -2.91
N PHE A 389 -8.35 -3.31 -2.56
CA PHE A 389 -7.46 -2.29 -1.97
C PHE A 389 -7.58 -2.20 -0.44
N ALA A 390 -7.96 -3.29 0.23
CA ALA A 390 -7.91 -3.34 1.68
C ALA A 390 -6.52 -2.96 2.19
N GLN A 391 -6.47 -1.98 3.10
CA GLN A 391 -5.22 -1.45 3.65
C GLN A 391 -4.89 -2.14 4.98
N PHE A 392 -3.72 -2.78 5.04
CA PHE A 392 -3.22 -3.41 6.26
C PHE A 392 -2.14 -2.54 6.89
N ASN A 393 -2.42 -2.05 8.09
CA ASN A 393 -1.48 -1.23 8.87
C ASN A 393 -0.59 -2.08 9.79
N ASN A 394 -0.67 -3.42 9.69
CA ASN A 394 0.03 -4.40 10.51
C ASN A 394 0.36 -5.64 9.67
N VAL A 395 1.61 -6.08 9.72
CA VAL A 395 2.11 -7.24 8.97
C VAL A 395 1.42 -8.52 9.42
N PHE A 396 1.15 -8.66 10.73
CA PHE A 396 0.50 -9.85 11.26
C PHE A 396 -0.91 -10.01 10.68
N ASP A 397 -1.68 -8.92 10.62
CA ASP A 397 -3.06 -8.94 10.13
C ASP A 397 -3.08 -9.23 8.62
N LEU A 398 -2.14 -8.65 7.86
CA LEU A 398 -1.95 -8.98 6.44
C LEU A 398 -1.66 -10.47 6.25
N HIS A 399 -0.67 -11.01 6.96
CA HIS A 399 -0.26 -12.41 6.80
C HIS A 399 -1.37 -13.37 7.21
N ALA A 400 -2.07 -13.08 8.32
CA ALA A 400 -3.21 -13.86 8.77
C ALA A 400 -4.33 -13.87 7.72
N HIS A 401 -4.58 -12.71 7.10
CA HIS A 401 -5.55 -12.59 6.02
C HIS A 401 -5.12 -13.36 4.75
N MET A 402 -3.87 -13.23 4.30
CA MET A 402 -3.35 -13.95 3.14
C MET A 402 -3.37 -15.47 3.36
N LYS A 403 -3.05 -15.96 4.56
CA LYS A 403 -3.16 -17.39 4.90
C LYS A 403 -4.59 -17.92 4.76
N LYS A 404 -5.61 -17.12 5.09
CA LYS A 404 -7.02 -17.52 4.87
C LYS A 404 -7.34 -17.68 3.39
N HIS A 405 -6.77 -16.86 2.52
CA HIS A 405 -6.90 -17.05 1.08
C HIS A 405 -6.21 -18.33 0.62
N LEU A 406 -4.94 -18.53 1.00
CA LEU A 406 -4.17 -19.71 0.61
C LEU A 406 -4.80 -21.02 1.09
N ALA A 407 -5.37 -21.04 2.30
CA ALA A 407 -6.07 -22.21 2.84
C ALA A 407 -7.37 -22.56 2.11
N ARG A 408 -7.93 -21.63 1.34
CA ARG A 408 -9.15 -21.83 0.53
C ARG A 408 -8.84 -22.22 -0.92
N LEU A 409 -7.57 -22.24 -1.32
CA LEU A 409 -7.19 -22.64 -2.67
C LEU A 409 -7.16 -24.16 -2.76
N ASP A 410 -7.87 -24.71 -3.74
CA ASP A 410 -7.87 -26.14 -4.02
C ASP A 410 -6.52 -26.62 -4.60
N ALA A 411 -5.71 -25.71 -5.13
CA ALA A 411 -4.40 -25.98 -5.72
C ALA A 411 -3.39 -24.88 -5.39
N PRO A 412 -2.08 -25.19 -5.33
CA PRO A 412 -1.03 -24.18 -5.21
C PRO A 412 -1.10 -23.16 -6.34
N LEU A 413 -0.79 -21.91 -6.04
CA LEU A 413 -0.67 -20.85 -7.04
C LEU A 413 0.46 -21.19 -8.02
N SER A 414 0.13 -21.20 -9.32
CA SER A 414 1.09 -21.41 -10.41
C SER A 414 1.74 -20.11 -10.89
N VAL A 415 1.10 -18.97 -10.64
CA VAL A 415 1.52 -17.62 -11.04
C VAL A 415 1.27 -16.66 -9.88
N CYS A 416 2.07 -15.61 -9.76
CA CYS A 416 1.81 -14.52 -8.83
C CYS A 416 0.41 -13.93 -9.07
N PRO A 417 -0.42 -13.75 -8.03
CA PRO A 417 -1.76 -13.19 -8.20
C PRO A 417 -1.76 -11.66 -8.39
N HIS A 418 -0.61 -10.98 -8.31
CA HIS A 418 -0.56 -9.53 -8.49
C HIS A 418 -0.85 -9.14 -9.95
N PRO A 419 -1.72 -8.14 -10.23
CA PRO A 419 -2.15 -7.78 -11.59
C PRO A 419 -1.03 -7.38 -12.57
N HIS A 420 0.14 -7.00 -12.05
CA HIS A 420 1.30 -6.59 -12.86
C HIS A 420 2.50 -7.53 -12.72
N CYS A 421 2.34 -8.69 -12.08
CA CYS A 421 3.41 -9.66 -11.90
C CYS A 421 3.03 -11.02 -12.50
N ASP A 422 3.82 -11.48 -13.47
CA ASP A 422 3.63 -12.77 -14.15
C ASP A 422 4.63 -13.84 -13.70
N ASP A 423 5.28 -13.66 -12.53
CA ASP A 423 6.27 -14.61 -12.04
C ASP A 423 5.61 -15.97 -11.69
N LEU A 424 6.23 -17.05 -12.15
CA LEU A 424 5.77 -18.41 -11.88
C LEU A 424 6.06 -18.81 -10.42
N LEU A 425 5.07 -19.46 -9.82
CA LEU A 425 5.13 -19.95 -8.45
C LEU A 425 4.85 -21.46 -8.47
N ASN A 426 5.66 -22.22 -7.74
CA ASN A 426 5.58 -23.69 -7.79
C ASN A 426 5.24 -24.30 -6.43
N SER A 427 5.15 -23.48 -5.38
CA SER A 427 4.82 -23.89 -4.01
C SER A 427 4.43 -22.69 -3.16
N GLU A 428 3.83 -22.93 -2.00
CA GLU A 428 3.51 -21.88 -1.03
C GLU A 428 4.79 -21.21 -0.48
N GLU A 429 5.86 -21.97 -0.25
CA GLU A 429 7.14 -21.41 0.20
C GLU A 429 7.73 -20.43 -0.85
N MET A 430 7.64 -20.79 -2.13
CA MET A 430 8.03 -19.91 -3.24
C MET A 430 7.17 -18.65 -3.28
N PHE A 431 5.86 -18.77 -3.05
CA PHE A 431 4.97 -17.62 -2.95
C PHE A 431 5.41 -16.65 -1.85
N TRP A 432 5.69 -17.13 -0.64
CA TRP A 432 6.12 -16.25 0.47
C TRP A 432 7.48 -15.60 0.20
N SER A 433 8.45 -16.35 -0.34
CA SER A 433 9.75 -15.79 -0.70
C SER A 433 9.64 -14.75 -1.82
N HIS A 434 8.79 -14.99 -2.82
CA HIS A 434 8.51 -14.04 -3.89
C HIS A 434 7.82 -12.77 -3.37
N ALA A 435 6.80 -12.92 -2.51
CA ALA A 435 6.10 -11.81 -1.89
C ALA A 435 7.03 -10.89 -1.08
N GLU A 436 8.02 -11.46 -0.39
CA GLU A 436 9.03 -10.68 0.33
C GLU A 436 9.99 -9.94 -0.61
N LEU A 437 10.56 -10.65 -1.59
CA LEU A 437 11.63 -10.12 -2.45
C LEU A 437 11.13 -9.16 -3.53
N VAL A 438 9.98 -9.45 -4.14
CA VAL A 438 9.43 -8.70 -5.28
C VAL A 438 8.43 -7.66 -4.79
N HIS A 439 7.52 -8.07 -3.91
CA HIS A 439 6.44 -7.20 -3.45
C HIS A 439 6.76 -6.45 -2.14
N GLY A 440 7.94 -6.66 -1.56
CA GLY A 440 8.41 -5.94 -0.37
C GLY A 440 7.63 -6.27 0.90
N MET A 441 6.96 -7.43 0.95
CA MET A 441 6.25 -7.87 2.14
C MET A 441 7.25 -8.24 3.25
N PRO A 442 7.13 -7.69 4.47
CA PRO A 442 8.05 -8.05 5.53
C PRO A 442 7.93 -9.54 5.86
N PRO A 443 9.04 -10.24 6.16
CA PRO A 443 8.98 -11.65 6.54
C PRO A 443 8.13 -11.81 7.80
N PHE A 444 7.68 -13.05 8.07
CA PHE A 444 7.21 -13.40 9.41
C PHE A 444 8.35 -13.05 10.37
N GLY A 445 8.17 -11.99 11.17
CA GLY A 445 9.10 -11.71 12.25
C GLY A 445 9.27 -13.00 13.04
N THR A 446 10.51 -13.33 13.44
CA THR A 446 10.77 -14.52 14.27
C THR A 446 9.69 -14.55 15.31
N ARG A 447 8.83 -15.59 15.28
CA ARG A 447 7.83 -15.79 16.33
C ARG A 447 8.67 -15.63 17.58
N ARG A 448 8.40 -14.59 18.38
CA ARG A 448 8.97 -14.54 19.71
C ARG A 448 8.43 -15.80 20.30
N THR A 449 9.25 -16.85 20.33
CA THR A 449 9.05 -18.01 21.15
C THR A 449 8.98 -17.38 22.52
N THR A 450 7.75 -17.09 22.94
CA THR A 450 7.44 -16.86 24.34
C THR A 450 7.84 -18.17 24.95
N GLY A 451 9.10 -18.24 25.36
CA GLY A 451 9.66 -19.42 25.98
C GLY A 451 8.79 -19.66 27.19
N LYS A 452 7.84 -20.59 27.07
CA LYS A 452 7.45 -21.39 28.22
C LYS A 452 8.76 -22.05 28.65
N ARG A 453 9.51 -21.39 29.54
CA ARG A 453 10.54 -22.07 30.30
C ARG A 453 9.79 -23.21 30.98
N LYS A 454 10.00 -24.43 30.50
CA LYS A 454 9.83 -25.59 31.35
C LYS A 454 10.73 -25.34 32.54
N THR A 455 10.13 -25.18 33.71
CA THR A 455 10.81 -25.35 34.98
C THR A 455 11.51 -26.71 34.94
N PRO A 456 12.83 -26.80 35.22
CA PRO A 456 13.48 -28.08 35.37
C PRO A 456 13.07 -28.63 36.74
N GLY A 457 12.08 -29.52 36.72
CA GLY A 457 11.55 -30.17 37.92
C GLY A 457 10.06 -30.43 37.76
N GLU A 458 9.74 -31.42 36.91
CA GLU A 458 8.50 -32.23 36.87
C GLU A 458 8.49 -32.94 35.51
N ALA A 459 9.46 -33.85 35.37
CA ALA A 459 9.26 -35.00 34.52
C ALA A 459 8.49 -36.00 35.40
N GLU A 460 7.21 -36.20 35.10
CA GLU A 460 6.47 -37.47 35.12
C GLU A 460 4.96 -37.20 35.08
N ASN A 461 4.26 -37.99 34.26
CA ASN A 461 2.80 -38.07 34.10
C ASN A 461 2.06 -36.95 33.34
N MET A 462 1.85 -37.16 32.03
CA MET A 462 0.53 -37.56 31.52
C MET A 462 0.62 -37.80 30.01
N GLU A 463 0.54 -39.08 29.64
CA GLU A 463 0.06 -39.52 28.34
C GLU A 463 -1.47 -39.35 28.28
N ASN A 464 -1.99 -39.14 27.07
CA ASN A 464 -3.40 -39.11 26.65
C ASN A 464 -4.26 -37.91 27.09
N MET A 465 -4.49 -36.99 26.15
CA MET A 465 -5.86 -36.53 25.87
C MET A 465 -5.98 -35.99 24.44
N ASP A 466 -6.89 -36.59 23.69
CA ASP A 466 -7.26 -36.32 22.30
C ASP A 466 -7.94 -34.94 22.11
N ASP A 467 -7.89 -34.49 20.85
CA ASP A 467 -8.82 -33.61 20.13
C ASP A 467 -9.81 -32.75 20.92
N VAL A 468 -9.59 -31.43 20.92
CA VAL A 468 -10.68 -30.45 20.87
C VAL A 468 -10.29 -29.29 19.95
N ASP A 469 -11.05 -29.21 18.87
CA ASP A 469 -11.21 -28.12 17.91
C ASP A 469 -11.55 -26.79 18.61
N ASP A 470 -10.90 -25.70 18.18
CA ASP A 470 -11.22 -24.35 18.64
C ASP A 470 -11.04 -23.37 17.46
N THR A 471 -11.76 -23.64 16.37
CA THR A 471 -12.24 -22.58 15.49
C THR A 471 -13.43 -21.89 16.14
N ASP A 472 -13.23 -20.71 16.73
CA ASP A 472 -14.22 -19.65 16.55
C ASP A 472 -13.70 -18.25 16.90
N ASN A 473 -14.38 -17.26 16.31
CA ASN A 473 -14.27 -15.82 16.60
C ASN A 473 -13.29 -14.99 15.74
N MET A 474 -13.58 -14.85 14.45
CA MET A 474 -13.59 -13.53 13.78
C MET A 474 -14.36 -13.62 12.45
N THR A 475 -15.67 -13.80 12.57
CA THR A 475 -16.64 -13.59 11.49
C THR A 475 -17.94 -13.03 12.07
N GLN A 476 -17.91 -11.79 12.56
CA GLN A 476 -19.14 -11.03 12.86
C GLN A 476 -18.93 -9.55 12.49
N MET A 477 -18.87 -9.31 11.17
CA MET A 477 -19.24 -8.03 10.56
C MET A 477 -20.08 -8.29 9.30
N ALA A 478 -21.08 -9.14 9.45
CA ALA A 478 -22.26 -9.27 8.59
C ALA A 478 -23.25 -10.13 9.39
N GLU A 479 -24.53 -9.79 9.37
CA GLU A 479 -25.65 -10.47 10.06
C GLU A 479 -25.81 -10.14 11.56
N GLY A 480 -26.85 -9.36 11.84
CA GLY A 480 -27.21 -8.93 13.19
C GLY A 480 -28.47 -8.06 13.19
N MET A 481 -29.52 -8.50 12.49
CA MET A 481 -30.88 -8.00 12.67
C MET A 481 -31.86 -9.12 12.33
N GLU A 482 -32.06 -10.07 13.24
CA GLU A 482 -33.34 -10.78 13.36
C GLU A 482 -33.52 -11.31 14.79
N GLU A 483 -34.72 -11.04 15.31
CA GLU A 483 -35.42 -11.68 16.44
C GLU A 483 -34.84 -11.59 17.86
N CYS A 484 -35.37 -10.64 18.62
CA CYS A 484 -35.73 -10.84 20.03
C CYS A 484 -37.11 -10.20 20.26
N ASP A 485 -38.17 -10.97 20.03
CA ASP A 485 -39.50 -10.65 20.55
C ASP A 485 -40.11 -11.94 21.13
N LYS A 486 -39.90 -12.15 22.43
CA LYS A 486 -40.62 -13.14 23.23
C LYS A 486 -40.84 -12.61 24.65
N GLY A 487 -42.12 -12.40 24.99
CA GLY A 487 -42.67 -12.18 26.33
C GLY A 487 -43.13 -10.73 26.55
N SER A 488 -44.40 -10.41 26.80
CA SER A 488 -45.50 -11.20 27.34
C SER A 488 -46.86 -10.55 27.00
N THR A 489 -47.88 -11.41 26.90
CA THR A 489 -49.29 -11.10 27.22
C THR A 489 -49.46 -10.47 28.59
#